data_AF-A0A8B7EBM6-F1
#
_entry.id   AF-A0A8B7EBM6-F1
#
_cell.length_a   1.000
_cell.length_b   1.000
_cell.length_c   1.000
_cell.angle_alpha   90.00
_cell.angle_beta   90.00
_cell.angle_gamma   90.00
#
_symmetry.space_group_name_H-M   'P 1'
#
loop_
_entity.id
_entity.type
_entity.pdbx_description
1 polymer ?
#
loop_
_entity_poly.entity_id
_entity_poly.type
_entity_poly.pdbx_seq_one_letter_code
_entity_poly.pdbx_strand_id
1 'polypeptide(L)'
;MDEVAIRQQVEWDGKKYQEYINYGTEIDDDSLPLAKEALAFMVVSMNDLFKLPIAYFLIDGLTGKQRANLVRQCLTKLHSICVTVASLTFDGCASNFSMAKYLECNTDSADSNFKAWFQHPETKEQVVLFF
;
A
#
# COMPACT_ATOMS: atom_id res chain seq x y z
N MET A 1 3.86 -0.40 -5.49
CA MET A 1 3.38 -1.11 -4.28
C MET A 1 3.15 -2.53 -4.71
N ASP A 2 3.55 -3.49 -3.89
CA ASP A 2 3.40 -4.91 -4.23
C ASP A 2 3.24 -5.78 -2.97
N GLU A 3 2.64 -6.96 -3.14
CA GLU A 3 2.48 -7.98 -2.12
C GLU A 3 3.53 -9.08 -2.32
N VAL A 4 4.31 -9.38 -1.28
CA VAL A 4 5.31 -10.44 -1.33
C VAL A 4 4.91 -11.55 -0.37
N ALA A 5 4.74 -12.78 -0.87
CA ALA A 5 4.46 -13.93 -0.03
C ALA A 5 5.64 -14.18 0.93
N ILE A 6 5.33 -14.40 2.21
CA ILE A 6 6.31 -14.70 3.26
C ILE A 6 6.08 -16.09 3.84
N ARG A 7 7.16 -16.67 4.38
CA ARG A 7 7.08 -17.98 5.02
C ARG A 7 6.40 -17.85 6.37
N GLN A 8 5.34 -18.60 6.58
CA GLN A 8 4.67 -18.68 7.89
C GLN A 8 5.53 -19.52 8.85
N GLN A 9 6.27 -18.87 9.73
CA GLN A 9 7.08 -19.54 10.75
C GLN A 9 7.31 -18.62 11.95
N VAL A 10 6.63 -18.88 13.07
CA VAL A 10 6.84 -18.08 14.28
C VAL A 10 8.28 -18.23 14.79
N GLU A 11 8.98 -17.11 14.95
CA GLU A 11 10.31 -17.04 15.55
C GLU A 11 10.30 -16.10 16.76
N TRP A 12 11.10 -16.44 17.77
CA TRP A 12 11.31 -15.60 18.95
C TRP A 12 12.58 -14.76 18.75
N ASP A 13 12.45 -13.44 18.74
CA ASP A 13 13.57 -12.52 18.50
C ASP A 13 14.37 -12.15 19.77
N GLY A 14 14.03 -12.75 20.92
CA GLY A 14 14.58 -12.38 22.22
C GLY A 14 13.69 -11.45 23.04
N LYS A 15 12.69 -10.83 22.42
CA LYS A 15 11.76 -9.87 23.06
C LYS A 15 10.30 -10.25 22.83
N LYS A 16 9.94 -10.67 21.62
CA LYS A 16 8.58 -11.05 21.26
C LYS A 16 8.56 -12.13 20.16
N TYR A 17 7.41 -12.76 20.01
CA TYR A 17 7.15 -13.62 18.87
C TYR A 17 6.86 -12.76 17.63
N GLN A 18 7.53 -13.09 16.53
CA GLN A 18 7.40 -12.41 15.25
C GLN A 18 6.53 -13.23 14.29
N GLU A 19 6.25 -12.69 13.10
CA GLU A 19 5.45 -13.30 12.02
C GLU A 19 3.92 -13.25 12.16
N TYR A 20 3.41 -12.45 13.10
CA TYR A 20 1.99 -12.11 13.16
C TYR A 20 1.65 -10.93 12.27
N ILE A 21 0.37 -10.78 11.93
CA ILE A 21 -0.15 -9.59 11.24
C ILE A 21 0.27 -8.33 12.00
N ASN A 22 0.79 -7.36 11.26
CA ASN A 22 1.22 -6.08 11.79
C ASN A 22 0.89 -4.95 10.80
N TYR A 23 -0.11 -4.14 11.17
CA TYR A 23 -0.55 -2.97 10.41
C TYR A 23 0.12 -1.66 10.87
N GLY A 24 1.18 -1.72 11.68
CA GLY A 24 1.86 -0.55 12.26
C GLY A 24 1.14 0.03 13.47
N THR A 25 0.28 -0.74 14.13
CA THR A 25 -0.38 -0.39 15.40
C THR A 25 0.43 -0.90 16.59
N GLU A 26 0.36 -0.26 17.74
CA GLU A 26 1.00 -0.72 19.00
C GLU A 26 0.28 -1.93 19.65
N ILE A 27 -0.52 -2.65 18.88
CA ILE A 27 -1.23 -3.86 19.34
C ILE A 27 -0.29 -5.04 19.12
N ASP A 28 0.32 -5.52 20.20
CA ASP A 28 1.14 -6.73 20.24
C ASP A 28 0.30 -7.82 20.92
N ASP A 29 -0.33 -8.66 20.11
CA ASP A 29 -1.21 -9.72 20.58
C ASP A 29 -0.87 -11.03 19.87
N ASP A 30 -0.32 -11.97 20.61
CA ASP A 30 0.09 -13.30 20.12
C ASP A 30 -1.11 -14.16 19.66
N SER A 31 -2.35 -13.70 19.87
CA SER A 31 -3.57 -14.31 19.32
C SER A 31 -3.90 -13.86 17.90
N LEU A 32 -3.16 -12.89 17.34
CA LEU A 32 -3.32 -12.46 15.96
C LEU A 32 -3.01 -13.60 14.97
N PRO A 33 -3.58 -13.57 13.75
CA PRO A 33 -3.23 -14.55 12.74
C PRO A 33 -1.77 -14.39 12.30
N LEU A 34 -1.19 -15.47 11.78
CA LEU A 34 0.10 -15.41 11.11
C LEU A 34 -0.03 -14.62 9.81
N ALA A 35 0.95 -13.76 9.55
CA ALA A 35 1.03 -13.06 8.28
C ALA A 35 1.39 -14.04 7.16
N LYS A 36 0.72 -13.91 6.02
CA LYS A 36 0.98 -14.70 4.81
C LYS A 36 1.77 -13.91 3.78
N GLU A 37 1.64 -12.59 3.83
CA GLU A 37 2.19 -11.67 2.84
C GLU A 37 2.75 -10.42 3.53
N ALA A 38 3.70 -9.76 2.88
CA ALA A 38 4.18 -8.45 3.22
C ALA A 38 3.78 -7.46 2.12
N LEU A 39 2.94 -6.48 2.46
CA LEU A 39 2.59 -5.38 1.55
C LEU A 39 3.66 -4.30 1.65
N ALA A 40 4.42 -4.09 0.57
CA ALA A 40 5.52 -3.15 0.52
C ALA A 40 5.20 -1.88 -0.29
N PHE A 41 5.59 -0.73 0.25
CA PHE A 41 5.53 0.57 -0.40
C PHE A 41 6.94 1.10 -0.64
N MET A 42 7.19 1.56 -1.85
CA MET A 42 8.47 2.11 -2.28
C MET A 42 8.20 3.37 -3.12
N VAL A 43 8.99 4.41 -2.89
CA VAL A 43 9.05 5.57 -3.78
C VAL A 43 10.18 5.39 -4.78
N VAL A 44 9.93 5.77 -6.02
CA VAL A 44 10.91 5.76 -7.10
C VAL A 44 10.96 7.18 -7.65
N SER A 45 12.15 7.77 -7.68
CA SER A 45 12.29 9.12 -8.25
C SER A 45 12.10 9.08 -9.76
N MET A 46 11.35 10.07 -10.28
CA MET A 46 11.21 10.28 -11.72
C MET A 46 12.38 11.10 -12.29
N ASN A 47 12.97 11.96 -11.46
CA ASN A 47 14.01 12.92 -11.88
C ASN A 47 15.43 12.44 -11.55
N ASP A 48 15.54 11.45 -10.66
CA ASP A 48 16.82 10.94 -10.17
C ASP A 48 16.85 9.41 -10.19
N LEU A 49 18.05 8.84 -10.03
CA LEU A 49 18.28 7.40 -10.03
C LEU A 49 18.25 6.81 -8.61
N PHE A 50 17.16 7.02 -7.88
CA PHE A 50 16.99 6.38 -6.57
C PHE A 50 15.60 5.79 -6.35
N LYS A 51 15.57 4.78 -5.50
CA LYS A 51 14.37 4.12 -4.99
C LYS A 51 14.52 3.91 -3.49
N LEU A 52 13.45 4.09 -2.73
CA LEU A 52 13.46 4.01 -1.28
C LEU A 52 12.20 3.29 -0.77
N PRO A 53 12.33 2.15 -0.07
CA PRO A 53 11.22 1.57 0.68
C PRO A 53 10.76 2.54 1.77
N ILE A 54 9.46 2.83 1.85
CA ILE A 54 8.91 3.81 2.81
C ILE A 54 8.02 3.16 3.87
N ALA A 55 7.44 2.00 3.58
CA ALA A 55 6.59 1.27 4.52
C ALA A 55 6.49 -0.20 4.10
N TYR A 56 6.27 -1.06 5.08
CA TYR A 56 5.82 -2.43 4.87
C TYR A 56 4.82 -2.81 5.95
N PHE A 57 3.91 -3.71 5.62
CA PHE A 57 2.90 -4.23 6.54
C PHE A 57 2.81 -5.74 6.40
N LEU A 58 2.83 -6.45 7.53
CA LEU A 58 2.64 -7.91 7.55
C LEU A 58 1.14 -8.18 7.59
N ILE A 59 0.62 -8.91 6.62
CA ILE A 59 -0.82 -9.05 6.38
C ILE A 59 -1.23 -10.51 6.15
N ASP A 60 -2.48 -10.83 6.46
CA ASP A 60 -3.19 -12.02 5.96
C ASP A 60 -4.34 -11.55 5.07
N GLY A 61 -3.95 -10.95 3.94
CA GLY A 61 -4.85 -10.19 3.09
C GLY A 61 -5.29 -8.85 3.69
N LEU A 62 -5.84 -8.00 2.81
CA LEU A 62 -6.43 -6.72 3.17
C LEU A 62 -7.68 -6.47 2.32
N THR A 63 -8.69 -5.83 2.89
CA THR A 63 -9.78 -5.29 2.08
C THR A 63 -9.28 -4.15 1.20
N GLY A 64 -9.90 -3.95 0.03
CA GLY A 64 -9.56 -2.83 -0.86
C GLY A 64 -9.64 -1.46 -0.15
N LYS A 65 -10.59 -1.30 0.80
CA LYS A 65 -10.71 -0.09 1.62
C LYS A 65 -9.53 0.12 2.56
N GLN A 66 -9.09 -0.93 3.27
CA GLN A 66 -7.92 -0.84 4.15
C GLN A 66 -6.66 -0.50 3.34
N ARG A 67 -6.45 -1.17 2.20
CA ARG A 67 -5.33 -0.88 1.32
C ARG A 67 -5.35 0.55 0.78
N ALA A 68 -6.52 1.06 0.37
CA ALA A 68 -6.67 2.44 -0.06
C ALA A 68 -6.35 3.44 1.06
N ASN A 69 -6.67 3.12 2.32
CA ASN A 69 -6.29 3.93 3.47
C ASN A 69 -4.79 3.93 3.73
N LEU A 70 -4.09 2.81 3.55
CA LEU A 70 -2.63 2.75 3.64
C LEU A 70 -1.95 3.62 2.57
N VAL A 71 -2.46 3.58 1.32
CA VAL A 71 -2.01 4.48 0.25
C VAL A 71 -2.17 5.95 0.66
N ARG A 72 -3.36 6.34 1.15
CA ARG A 72 -3.62 7.72 1.60
C ARG A 72 -2.66 8.14 2.71
N GLN A 73 -2.41 7.28 3.69
CA GLN A 73 -1.46 7.56 4.77
C GLN A 73 -0.03 7.76 4.25
N CYS A 74 0.41 6.93 3.30
CA CYS A 74 1.72 7.10 2.67
C CYS A 74 1.82 8.45 1.96
N LEU A 75 0.80 8.84 1.19
CA LEU A 75 0.74 10.13 0.50
C LEU A 75 0.77 11.31 1.48
N THR A 76 -0.05 11.28 2.54
CA THR A 76 -0.04 12.33 3.58
C THR A 76 1.33 12.46 4.25
N LYS A 77 1.98 11.34 4.60
CA LYS A 77 3.33 11.36 5.22
C LYS A 77 4.38 11.89 4.26
N LEU A 78 4.36 11.50 2.98
CA LEU A 78 5.29 12.03 1.97
C LEU A 78 5.09 13.53 1.74
N HIS A 79 3.84 13.98 1.71
CA HIS A 79 3.53 15.39 1.59
C HIS A 79 4.09 16.23 2.77
N SER A 80 4.01 15.70 4.00
CA SER A 80 4.54 16.40 5.19
C SER A 80 6.06 16.66 5.16
N ILE A 81 6.80 15.94 4.31
CA ILE A 81 8.23 16.12 4.08
C ILE A 81 8.54 16.71 2.69
N CYS A 82 7.55 17.35 2.07
CA CYS A 82 7.65 18.02 0.77
C CYS A 82 8.00 17.10 -0.41
N VAL A 83 7.65 15.81 -0.33
CA VAL A 83 7.75 14.89 -1.48
C VAL A 83 6.46 14.95 -2.30
N THR A 84 6.59 15.24 -3.59
CA THR A 84 5.48 15.21 -4.55
C THR A 84 5.36 13.82 -5.18
N VAL A 85 4.17 13.24 -5.14
CA VAL A 85 3.87 11.94 -5.75
C VAL A 85 2.95 12.14 -6.95
N ALA A 86 3.47 11.88 -8.15
CA ALA A 86 2.71 12.04 -9.39
C ALA A 86 1.91 10.78 -9.78
N SER A 87 2.34 9.60 -9.35
CA SER A 87 1.70 8.34 -9.74
C SER A 87 1.81 7.25 -8.69
N LEU A 88 0.88 6.29 -8.76
CA LEU A 88 0.88 5.05 -8.03
C LEU A 88 0.94 3.87 -9.02
N THR A 89 1.91 2.97 -8.82
CA THR A 89 2.08 1.77 -9.63
C THR A 89 1.86 0.51 -8.80
N PHE A 90 1.11 -0.45 -9.33
CA PHE A 90 0.82 -1.75 -8.73
C PHE A 90 0.62 -2.81 -9.84
N ASP A 91 0.52 -4.10 -9.49
CA ASP A 91 0.35 -5.19 -10.45
C ASP A 91 -1.13 -5.42 -10.86
N GLY A 92 -1.39 -6.27 -11.85
CA GLY A 92 -2.75 -6.57 -12.32
C GLY A 92 -3.64 -7.38 -11.36
N CYS A 93 -3.33 -7.45 -10.05
CA CYS A 93 -4.09 -8.26 -9.11
C CYS A 93 -5.46 -7.66 -8.76
N ALA A 94 -6.48 -8.51 -8.59
CA ALA A 94 -7.85 -8.10 -8.26
C ALA A 94 -7.95 -7.33 -6.94
N SER A 95 -7.07 -7.62 -5.98
CA SER A 95 -6.98 -6.91 -4.70
C SER A 95 -6.61 -5.43 -4.89
N ASN A 96 -5.72 -5.13 -5.84
CA ASN A 96 -5.27 -3.79 -6.16
C ASN A 96 -6.30 -3.02 -7.01
N PHE A 97 -7.03 -3.70 -7.90
CA PHE A 97 -8.18 -3.09 -8.56
C PHE A 97 -9.32 -2.77 -7.59
N SER A 98 -9.56 -3.60 -6.58
CA SER A 98 -10.50 -3.29 -5.50
C SER A 98 -10.08 -2.03 -4.74
N MET A 99 -8.79 -1.88 -4.41
CA MET A 99 -8.23 -0.64 -3.84
C MET A 99 -8.49 0.57 -4.74
N ALA A 100 -8.23 0.47 -6.05
CA ALA A 100 -8.41 1.58 -6.99
C ALA A 100 -9.84 2.13 -6.97
N LYS A 101 -10.86 1.25 -6.87
CA LYS A 101 -12.26 1.67 -6.71
C LYS A 101 -12.49 2.48 -5.43
N TYR A 102 -11.87 2.10 -4.31
CA TYR A 102 -11.91 2.86 -3.05
C TYR A 102 -11.10 4.16 -3.07
N LEU A 103 -10.23 4.35 -4.06
CA LEU A 103 -9.58 5.63 -4.37
C LEU A 103 -10.42 6.47 -5.35
N GLU A 104 -11.66 6.07 -5.68
CA GLU A 104 -12.55 6.75 -6.62
C GLU A 104 -12.04 6.72 -8.07
N CYS A 105 -11.25 5.70 -8.41
CA CYS A 105 -10.86 5.41 -9.78
C CYS A 105 -11.84 4.44 -10.44
N ASN A 106 -11.96 4.57 -11.77
CA ASN A 106 -12.62 3.59 -12.62
C ASN A 106 -11.60 3.05 -13.61
N THR A 107 -11.12 1.83 -13.37
CA THR A 107 -10.09 1.18 -14.20
C THR A 107 -10.69 0.27 -15.27
N ASP A 108 -12.02 0.27 -15.45
CA ASP A 108 -12.67 -0.49 -16.52
C ASP A 108 -12.50 0.26 -17.85
N SER A 109 -11.64 -0.25 -18.73
CA SER A 109 -11.36 0.36 -20.03
C SER A 109 -12.53 0.34 -21.00
N ALA A 110 -13.55 -0.49 -20.76
CA ALA A 110 -14.75 -0.54 -21.59
C ALA A 110 -15.81 0.48 -21.14
N ASP A 111 -15.67 1.06 -19.94
CA ASP A 111 -16.58 2.06 -19.42
C ASP A 111 -16.24 3.45 -19.99
N SER A 112 -17.26 4.15 -20.48
CA SER A 112 -17.18 5.57 -20.88
C SER A 112 -16.65 6.51 -19.78
N ASN A 113 -16.79 6.10 -18.51
CA ASN A 113 -16.32 6.85 -17.34
C ASN A 113 -14.96 6.38 -16.83
N PHE A 114 -14.12 5.79 -17.69
CA PHE A 114 -12.75 5.41 -17.33
C PHE A 114 -11.99 6.58 -16.69
N LYS A 115 -11.41 6.32 -15.53
CA LYS A 115 -10.71 7.29 -14.69
C LYS A 115 -9.57 6.60 -13.94
N ALA A 116 -8.38 6.60 -14.55
CA ALA A 116 -7.16 6.05 -13.98
C ALA A 116 -6.36 7.06 -13.12
N TRP A 117 -7.05 7.87 -12.33
CA TRP A 117 -6.41 8.81 -11.40
C TRP A 117 -7.33 9.12 -10.23
N PHE A 118 -6.75 9.59 -9.13
CA PHE A 118 -7.48 10.09 -7.96
C PHE A 118 -6.86 11.37 -7.43
N GLN A 119 -7.57 12.08 -6.55
CA GLN A 119 -7.04 13.29 -5.92
C GLN A 119 -6.15 12.96 -4.73
N HIS A 120 -4.98 13.57 -4.68
CA HIS A 120 -4.09 13.50 -3.53
C HIS A 120 -4.82 14.01 -2.27
N PRO A 121 -4.73 13.31 -1.12
CA PRO A 121 -5.50 13.64 0.08
C PRO A 121 -5.27 15.08 0.57
N GLU A 122 -4.01 15.55 0.54
CA GLU A 122 -3.62 16.90 0.98
C GLU A 122 -3.73 17.96 -0.13
N THR A 123 -3.00 17.81 -1.24
CA THR A 123 -2.88 18.85 -2.29
C THR A 123 -4.05 18.92 -3.26
N LYS A 124 -4.88 17.88 -3.34
CA LYS A 124 -5.94 17.69 -4.36
C LYS A 124 -5.43 17.57 -5.80
N GLU A 125 -4.12 17.52 -6.02
CA GLU A 125 -3.52 17.24 -7.32
C GLU A 125 -3.82 15.81 -7.77
N GLN A 126 -3.71 15.55 -9.07
CA GLN A 126 -3.98 14.23 -9.63
C GLN A 126 -2.81 13.28 -9.37
N VAL A 127 -3.12 12.10 -8.84
CA VAL A 127 -2.21 10.94 -8.77
C VAL A 127 -2.67 9.92 -9.80
N VAL A 128 -1.85 9.66 -10.80
CA VAL A 128 -2.17 8.75 -11.91
C VAL A 128 -1.89 7.30 -11.52
N LEU A 129 -2.76 6.37 -11.94
CA LEU A 129 -2.57 4.94 -11.75
C LEU A 129 -1.87 4.31 -12.96
N PHE A 130 -0.83 3.52 -12.71
CA PHE A 130 -0.21 2.62 -13.68
C PHE A 130 -0.30 1.17 -13.17
N PHE A 131 -0.74 0.26 -14.03
CA PHE A 131 -0.97 -1.16 -13.72
C PHE A 131 -0.79 -2.03 -14.96
#